data_AF-A0A382H7E7-F1
#
_entry.id   AF-A0A382H7E7-F1
#
_cell.length_a   1.000
_cell.length_b   1.000
_cell.length_c   1.000
_cell.angle_alpha   90.00
_cell.angle_beta   90.00
_cell.angle_gamma   90.00
#
_symmetry.space_group_name_H-M   'P 1'
#
loop_
_entity.id
_entity.type
_entity.pdbx_description
1 polymer ?
#
loop_
_entity_poly.entity_id
_entity_poly.type
_entity_poly.pdbx_seq_one_letter_code
_entity_poly.pdbx_strand_id
1 'polypeptide(L)'
;VRRWPVIPAVVLFVLAVFAAFSPLIAPNDPNDQALRSSLAKPFWYTDYYENDRVGSKIEKPHILGADKYGRDVFSRVVYGARISLSVALVSMISGTILGAWAGITTGFYGGLFDELMTRFVDVWNALPFLLIALVVSITIGQGVFIMMILLIMLTWVGLVRNVRAEVLSLKTRDYVLAARVAGASDIRLMY
;
A
#
# COMPACT_ATOMS: atom_id res chain seq x y z
N VAL A 1 12.20 27.88 -6.18
CA VAL A 1 12.10 27.38 -4.79
C VAL A 1 10.99 26.33 -4.73
N ARG A 2 11.39 25.05 -4.78
CA ARG A 2 10.50 23.88 -4.82
C ARG A 2 9.88 23.74 -3.43
N ARG A 3 8.58 24.04 -3.28
CA ARG A 3 7.89 23.90 -1.98
C ARG A 3 7.92 22.41 -1.62
N TRP A 4 8.66 22.08 -0.57
CA TRP A 4 8.68 20.73 -0.02
C TRP A 4 7.24 20.25 0.20
N PRO A 5 6.95 18.95 0.01
CA PRO A 5 5.61 18.41 0.16
C PRO A 5 5.23 18.27 1.64
N VAL A 6 5.19 19.40 2.36
CA VAL A 6 5.00 19.45 3.82
C VAL A 6 3.63 18.89 4.23
N ILE A 7 2.57 19.28 3.53
CA ILE A 7 1.20 18.83 3.84
C ILE A 7 1.07 17.30 3.76
N PRO A 8 1.40 16.63 2.63
CA PRO A 8 1.28 15.17 2.57
C PRO A 8 2.27 14.46 3.51
N ALA A 9 3.46 15.04 3.77
CA ALA A 9 4.39 14.48 4.74
C ALA A 9 3.80 14.49 6.16
N VAL A 10 3.15 15.58 6.57
CA VAL A 10 2.46 15.68 7.86
C VAL A 10 1.29 14.70 7.92
N VAL A 11 0.48 14.59 6.87
CA VAL A 11 -0.65 13.63 6.82
C VAL A 11 -0.15 12.19 6.96
N LEU A 12 0.88 11.80 6.20
CA LEU A 12 1.47 10.47 6.28
C LEU A 12 2.09 10.21 7.65
N PHE A 13 2.76 11.21 8.24
CA PHE A 13 3.32 11.10 9.58
C PHE A 13 2.23 10.85 10.62
N VAL A 14 1.14 11.62 10.58
CA VAL A 14 -0.01 11.41 11.47
C VAL A 14 -0.59 10.01 11.28
N LEU A 15 -0.88 9.60 10.04
CA LEU A 15 -1.40 8.26 9.75
C LEU A 15 -0.46 7.16 10.26
N ALA A 16 0.85 7.33 10.09
CA ALA A 16 1.85 6.37 10.56
C ALA A 16 1.89 6.29 12.09
N VAL A 17 1.77 7.41 12.79
CA VAL A 17 1.68 7.44 14.26
C VAL A 17 0.42 6.72 14.73
N PHE A 18 -0.75 7.05 14.18
CA PHE A 18 -2.01 6.36 14.52
C PHE A 18 -1.94 4.85 14.23
N ALA A 19 -1.35 4.47 13.11
CA ALA A 19 -1.15 3.06 12.75
C ALA A 19 -0.19 2.33 13.68
N ALA A 20 0.95 2.93 14.02
CA ALA A 20 1.97 2.31 14.86
C ALA A 20 1.48 2.13 16.31
N PHE A 21 0.79 3.13 16.83
CA PHE A 21 0.25 3.14 18.18
C PHE A 21 -1.23 2.68 18.23
N SER A 22 -1.70 1.96 17.21
CA SER A 22 -3.10 1.51 17.13
C SER A 22 -3.60 0.77 18.38
N PRO A 23 -2.82 -0.14 19.01
CA PRO A 23 -3.28 -0.86 20.20
C PRO A 23 -3.39 0.02 21.45
N LEU A 24 -2.72 1.17 21.48
CA LEU A 24 -2.77 2.12 22.60
C LEU A 24 -3.82 3.21 22.38
N ILE A 25 -4.07 3.57 21.12
CA ILE A 25 -4.99 4.67 20.76
C ILE A 25 -6.44 4.16 20.65
N ALA A 26 -6.66 2.92 20.20
CA ALA A 26 -8.00 2.37 20.02
C ALA A 26 -8.68 2.12 21.38
N PRO A 27 -9.87 2.72 21.63
CA PRO A 27 -10.61 2.51 22.87
C PRO A 27 -11.15 1.09 23.04
N ASN A 28 -11.50 0.44 21.92
CA ASN A 28 -12.17 -0.85 21.89
C ASN A 28 -11.51 -1.76 20.83
N ASP A 29 -11.76 -3.07 20.91
CA ASP A 29 -11.34 -3.98 19.84
C ASP A 29 -12.11 -3.64 18.55
N PRO A 30 -11.42 -3.48 17.40
CA PRO A 30 -12.06 -3.11 16.14
C PRO A 30 -13.08 -4.13 15.60
N ASN A 31 -13.03 -5.38 16.07
CA ASN A 31 -13.92 -6.45 15.63
C ASN A 31 -15.01 -6.80 16.64
N ASP A 32 -14.96 -6.24 17.85
CA ASP A 32 -15.96 -6.49 18.88
C ASP A 32 -17.31 -5.87 18.49
N GLN A 33 -18.37 -6.69 18.60
CA GLN A 33 -19.70 -6.38 18.11
C GLN A 33 -20.68 -6.28 19.26
N ALA A 34 -21.08 -5.05 19.60
CA ALA A 34 -22.11 -4.81 20.59
C ALA A 34 -23.40 -4.38 19.88
N LEU A 35 -24.29 -5.32 19.56
CA LEU A 35 -25.56 -5.04 18.86
C LEU A 35 -26.41 -3.95 19.54
N ARG A 36 -26.29 -3.80 20.87
CA ARG A 36 -26.94 -2.73 21.65
C ARG A 36 -26.46 -1.33 21.27
N SER A 37 -25.21 -1.21 20.84
CA SER A 37 -24.61 0.03 20.36
C SER A 37 -24.73 0.21 18.85
N SER A 38 -25.59 -0.55 18.17
CA SER A 38 -25.79 -0.40 16.72
C SER A 38 -26.19 1.04 16.39
N LEU A 39 -25.45 1.65 15.46
CA LEU A 39 -25.63 3.05 15.05
C LEU A 39 -25.52 4.04 16.23
N ALA A 40 -24.73 3.71 17.26
CA ALA A 40 -24.46 4.63 18.34
C ALA A 40 -23.88 5.94 17.82
N LYS A 41 -24.42 7.06 18.34
CA LYS A 41 -23.97 8.39 17.94
C LYS A 41 -22.54 8.66 18.46
N PRO A 42 -21.80 9.56 17.83
CA PRO A 42 -20.49 9.98 18.36
C PRO A 42 -20.58 10.57 19.77
N PHE A 43 -19.47 10.55 20.51
CA PHE A 43 -19.43 10.90 21.93
C PHE A 43 -19.96 12.31 22.23
N TRP A 44 -19.87 13.25 21.28
CA TRP A 44 -20.33 14.63 21.43
C TRP A 44 -21.86 14.79 21.38
N TYR A 45 -22.61 13.72 21.11
CA TYR A 45 -24.06 13.70 21.28
C TYR A 45 -24.43 13.28 22.70
N THR A 46 -24.18 14.14 23.67
CA THR A 46 -24.39 13.86 25.11
C THR A 46 -25.82 13.41 25.41
N ASP A 47 -26.83 14.04 24.79
CA ASP A 47 -28.24 13.69 24.96
C ASP A 47 -28.56 12.22 24.61
N TYR A 48 -27.80 11.63 23.68
CA TYR A 48 -27.98 10.23 23.27
C TYR A 48 -27.53 9.25 24.37
N TYR A 49 -26.44 9.59 25.07
CA TYR A 49 -25.88 8.76 26.13
C TYR A 49 -26.56 8.99 27.49
N GLU A 50 -27.15 10.18 27.71
CA GLU A 50 -27.84 10.52 28.95
C GLU A 50 -29.33 10.12 28.98
N ASN A 51 -30.05 10.24 27.85
CA ASN A 51 -31.51 10.06 27.81
C ASN A 51 -31.96 8.70 27.27
N ASP A 52 -31.17 7.64 27.49
CA ASP A 52 -31.33 6.38 26.77
C ASP A 52 -32.74 5.76 26.92
N ARG A 53 -33.56 5.91 25.87
CA ARG A 53 -34.88 5.29 25.70
C ARG A 53 -34.76 3.78 25.42
N VAL A 54 -33.54 3.27 25.26
CA VAL A 54 -33.22 1.85 25.00
C VAL A 54 -32.57 1.22 26.24
N GLY A 55 -32.87 1.70 27.46
CA GLY A 55 -32.76 0.94 28.71
C GLY A 55 -31.40 0.30 29.03
N SER A 56 -30.31 0.69 28.38
CA SER A 56 -28.99 0.10 28.60
C SER A 56 -27.93 1.17 28.50
N LYS A 57 -27.56 1.70 29.68
CA LYS A 57 -26.43 2.60 29.88
C LYS A 57 -25.23 2.07 29.08
N ILE A 58 -24.92 2.71 27.95
CA ILE A 58 -23.76 2.34 27.14
C ILE A 58 -22.54 2.65 28.00
N GLU A 59 -21.84 1.61 28.45
CA GLU A 59 -20.78 1.73 29.47
C GLU A 59 -19.59 2.56 28.98
N LYS A 60 -19.36 2.60 27.66
CA LYS A 60 -18.27 3.35 27.02
C LYS A 60 -18.77 4.11 25.79
N PRO A 61 -18.68 5.45 25.78
CA PRO A 61 -19.07 6.24 24.62
C PRO A 61 -18.12 5.97 23.44
N HIS A 62 -18.68 5.94 22.23
CA HIS A 62 -17.92 5.75 21.00
C HIS A 62 -17.44 7.09 20.45
N ILE A 63 -16.12 7.24 20.22
CA ILE A 63 -15.54 8.54 19.81
C ILE A 63 -16.16 9.03 18.50
N LEU A 64 -16.14 8.19 17.46
CA LEU A 64 -16.76 8.51 16.16
C LEU A 64 -18.11 7.84 15.94
N GLY A 65 -18.69 7.26 17.00
CA GLY A 65 -19.89 6.42 16.90
C GLY A 65 -19.58 4.97 16.52
N ALA A 66 -20.64 4.20 16.33
CA ALA A 66 -20.57 2.78 15.99
C ALA A 66 -21.29 2.48 14.66
N ASP A 67 -20.87 1.40 13.98
CA ASP A 67 -21.51 0.96 12.75
C ASP A 67 -22.83 0.19 13.00
N LYS A 68 -23.48 -0.29 11.93
CA LYS A 68 -24.72 -1.06 12.00
C LYS A 68 -24.63 -2.38 12.80
N TYR A 69 -23.41 -2.85 13.07
CA TYR A 69 -23.15 -4.03 13.90
C TYR A 69 -22.67 -3.66 15.31
N GLY A 70 -22.66 -2.37 15.65
CA GLY A 70 -22.21 -1.88 16.95
C GLY A 70 -20.69 -1.97 17.14
N ARG A 71 -19.91 -1.91 16.07
CA ARG A 71 -18.44 -1.85 16.15
C ARG A 71 -17.97 -0.40 16.21
N ASP A 72 -16.99 -0.12 17.07
CA ASP A 72 -16.45 1.23 17.24
C ASP A 72 -15.75 1.75 15.98
N VAL A 73 -16.31 2.81 15.37
CA VAL A 73 -15.81 3.33 14.09
C VAL A 73 -14.39 3.88 14.22
N PHE A 74 -14.08 4.55 15.33
CA PHE A 74 -12.75 5.13 15.54
C PHE A 74 -11.67 4.05 15.60
N SER A 75 -11.86 3.02 16.43
CA SER A 75 -10.94 1.87 16.54
C SER A 75 -10.74 1.19 15.18
N ARG A 76 -11.80 1.04 14.39
CA ARG A 76 -11.73 0.47 13.04
C ARG A 76 -10.96 1.34 12.06
N VAL A 77 -11.08 2.66 12.14
CA VAL A 77 -10.30 3.59 11.30
C VAL A 77 -8.82 3.52 11.66
N VAL A 78 -8.48 3.52 12.95
CA VAL A 78 -7.08 3.48 13.41
C VAL A 78 -6.40 2.15 13.06
N TYR A 79 -7.06 1.01 13.31
CA TYR A 79 -6.56 -0.30 12.87
C TYR A 79 -6.57 -0.46 11.36
N GLY A 80 -7.57 0.11 10.68
CA GLY A 80 -7.63 0.16 9.22
C GLY A 80 -6.42 0.89 8.63
N ALA A 81 -6.03 2.03 9.20
CA ALA A 81 -4.84 2.78 8.79
C ALA A 81 -3.56 1.93 8.92
N ARG A 82 -3.42 1.14 9.99
CA ARG A 82 -2.30 0.20 10.15
C ARG A 82 -2.25 -0.85 9.04
N ILE A 83 -3.40 -1.46 8.72
CA ILE A 83 -3.48 -2.47 7.66
C ILE A 83 -3.18 -1.82 6.29
N SER A 84 -3.81 -0.69 5.98
CA SER A 84 -3.62 0.03 4.72
C SER A 84 -2.17 0.47 4.50
N LEU A 85 -1.51 1.02 5.53
CA LEU A 85 -0.10 1.39 5.45
C LEU A 85 0.81 0.18 5.28
N SER A 86 0.55 -0.92 5.99
CA SER A 86 1.32 -2.16 5.86
C SER A 86 1.23 -2.72 4.44
N VAL A 87 0.01 -2.77 3.88
CA VAL A 87 -0.22 -3.22 2.50
C VAL A 87 0.49 -2.30 1.51
N ALA A 88 0.33 -0.97 1.64
CA ALA A 88 0.99 -0.01 0.75
C ALA A 88 2.52 -0.13 0.80
N LEU A 89 3.12 -0.19 2.00
CA LEU A 89 4.56 -0.29 2.18
C LEU A 89 5.13 -1.58 1.58
N VAL A 90 4.55 -2.73 1.93
CA VAL A 90 5.08 -4.01 1.44
C VAL A 90 4.93 -4.13 -0.08
N SER A 91 3.77 -3.72 -0.63
CA SER A 91 3.55 -3.76 -2.06
C SER A 91 4.48 -2.79 -2.81
N MET A 92 4.66 -1.56 -2.32
CA MET A 92 5.57 -0.59 -2.93
C MET A 92 7.03 -1.03 -2.87
N ILE A 93 7.51 -1.50 -1.73
CA ILE A 93 8.91 -1.95 -1.58
C ILE A 93 9.17 -3.14 -2.49
N SER A 94 8.31 -4.15 -2.45
CA SER A 94 8.47 -5.36 -3.28
C SER A 94 8.37 -5.02 -4.77
N GLY A 95 7.38 -4.22 -5.16
CA GLY A 95 7.23 -3.73 -6.52
C GLY A 95 8.43 -2.91 -6.98
N THR A 96 9.01 -2.11 -6.08
CA THR A 96 10.21 -1.32 -6.38
C THR A 96 11.43 -2.20 -6.61
N ILE A 97 11.66 -3.19 -5.75
CA ILE A 97 12.77 -4.14 -5.89
C ILE A 97 12.64 -4.92 -7.20
N LEU A 98 11.46 -5.50 -7.46
CA LEU A 98 11.21 -6.29 -8.67
C LEU A 98 11.29 -5.43 -9.94
N GLY A 99 10.67 -4.25 -9.89
CA GLY A 99 10.64 -3.31 -11.01
C GLY A 99 12.02 -2.74 -11.33
N ALA A 100 12.81 -2.40 -10.31
CA ALA A 100 14.18 -1.93 -10.49
C ALA A 100 15.08 -3.04 -11.02
N TRP A 101 15.01 -4.24 -10.46
CA TRP A 101 15.79 -5.38 -10.93
C TRP A 101 15.50 -5.71 -12.41
N ALA A 102 14.22 -5.80 -12.78
CA ALA A 102 13.81 -6.04 -14.17
C ALA A 102 14.13 -4.85 -15.09
N GLY A 103 13.98 -3.60 -14.63
CA GLY A 103 14.27 -2.40 -15.40
C GLY A 103 15.77 -2.21 -15.68
N ILE A 104 16.62 -2.49 -14.68
CA ILE A 104 18.09 -2.45 -14.82
C ILE A 104 18.55 -3.52 -15.80
N THR A 105 18.12 -4.76 -15.61
CA THR A 105 18.54 -5.87 -16.47
C THR A 105 18.12 -5.66 -17.93
N THR A 106 16.87 -5.22 -18.17
CA THR A 106 16.37 -4.94 -19.52
C THR A 106 17.08 -3.76 -20.19
N GLY A 107 17.21 -2.63 -19.50
CA GLY A 107 17.89 -1.45 -20.05
C GLY A 107 19.39 -1.67 -20.29
N PHE A 108 20.04 -2.46 -19.43
CA PHE A 108 21.47 -2.73 -19.52
C PHE A 108 21.78 -3.60 -20.74
N TYR A 109 21.18 -4.80 -20.84
CA TYR A 109 21.45 -5.74 -21.93
C TYR A 109 20.92 -5.26 -23.29
N GLY A 110 19.74 -4.64 -23.34
CA GLY A 110 19.15 -4.19 -24.61
C GLY A 110 18.82 -5.34 -25.58
N GLY A 111 18.62 -4.98 -26.86
CA GLY A 111 18.44 -5.94 -27.95
C GLY A 111 17.24 -6.88 -27.77
N LEU A 112 17.42 -8.17 -28.09
CA LEU A 112 16.35 -9.17 -28.02
C LEU A 112 15.86 -9.42 -26.59
N PHE A 113 16.74 -9.38 -25.59
CA PHE A 113 16.35 -9.59 -24.19
C PHE A 113 15.40 -8.49 -23.71
N ASP A 114 15.73 -7.25 -24.05
CA ASP A 114 14.91 -6.08 -23.77
C ASP A 114 13.54 -6.16 -24.47
N GLU A 115 13.52 -6.52 -25.76
CA GLU A 115 12.28 -6.75 -26.50
C GLU A 115 11.41 -7.83 -25.81
N LEU A 116 11.95 -9.01 -25.49
CA LEU A 116 11.17 -10.08 -24.86
C LEU A 116 10.59 -9.67 -23.50
N MET A 117 11.38 -9.01 -22.64
CA MET A 117 10.90 -8.57 -21.33
C MET A 117 9.88 -7.43 -21.42
N THR A 118 10.10 -6.46 -22.31
CA THR A 118 9.12 -5.39 -22.51
C THR A 118 7.81 -5.93 -23.08
N ARG A 119 7.85 -6.93 -23.98
CA ARG A 119 6.64 -7.63 -24.44
C ARG A 119 5.92 -8.38 -23.33
N PHE A 120 6.66 -9.06 -22.44
CA PHE A 120 6.05 -9.71 -21.27
C PHE A 120 5.32 -8.70 -20.37
N VAL A 121 5.97 -7.57 -20.09
CA VAL A 121 5.39 -6.44 -19.35
C VAL A 121 4.16 -5.86 -20.04
N ASP A 122 4.17 -5.75 -21.37
CA ASP A 122 3.05 -5.25 -22.16
C ASP A 122 1.85 -6.21 -22.10
N VAL A 123 2.09 -7.51 -22.26
CA VAL A 123 1.06 -8.55 -22.11
C VAL A 123 0.46 -8.53 -20.71
N TRP A 124 1.29 -8.37 -19.68
CA TRP A 124 0.83 -8.27 -18.30
C TRP A 124 -0.10 -7.05 -18.09
N ASN A 125 0.27 -5.89 -18.62
CA ASN A 125 -0.56 -4.67 -18.54
C ASN A 125 -1.82 -4.73 -19.40
N ALA A 126 -1.84 -5.53 -20.46
CA ALA A 126 -3.02 -5.72 -21.29
C ALA A 126 -4.13 -6.49 -20.55
N LEU A 127 -3.79 -7.22 -19.49
CA LEU A 127 -4.76 -7.92 -18.68
C LEU A 127 -5.54 -6.95 -17.79
N PRO A 128 -6.88 -7.05 -17.75
CA PRO A 128 -7.70 -6.22 -16.87
C PRO A 128 -7.50 -6.66 -15.41
N PHE A 129 -6.61 -5.97 -14.69
CA PHE A 129 -6.22 -6.31 -13.31
C PHE A 129 -7.42 -6.49 -12.38
N LEU A 130 -8.46 -5.67 -12.51
CA LEU A 130 -9.68 -5.78 -11.71
C LEU A 130 -10.36 -7.15 -11.87
N LEU A 131 -10.35 -7.73 -13.09
CA LEU A 131 -10.92 -9.06 -13.32
C LEU A 131 -10.07 -10.13 -12.65
N ILE A 132 -8.74 -10.05 -12.77
CA ILE A 132 -7.82 -11.01 -12.11
C ILE A 132 -8.01 -10.94 -10.59
N ALA A 133 -8.01 -9.73 -10.03
CA ALA A 133 -8.19 -9.53 -8.59
C ALA A 133 -9.53 -10.08 -8.10
N LEU A 134 -10.61 -9.89 -8.86
CA LEU A 134 -11.93 -10.43 -8.53
C LEU A 134 -11.94 -11.97 -8.57
N VAL A 135 -11.45 -12.57 -9.66
CA VAL A 135 -11.42 -14.03 -9.82
C VAL A 135 -10.57 -14.68 -8.72
N VAL A 136 -9.40 -14.13 -8.41
CA VAL A 136 -8.54 -14.62 -7.33
C VAL A 136 -9.21 -14.47 -5.97
N SER A 137 -9.88 -13.34 -5.71
CA SER A 137 -10.56 -13.10 -4.43
C SER A 137 -11.75 -14.04 -4.21
N ILE A 138 -12.43 -14.46 -5.28
CA ILE A 138 -13.55 -15.40 -5.20
C ILE A 138 -13.05 -16.85 -5.06
N THR A 139 -11.98 -17.22 -5.75
CA THR A 139 -11.49 -18.60 -5.79
C THR A 139 -10.61 -18.98 -4.59
N ILE A 140 -9.67 -18.11 -4.21
CA ILE A 140 -8.75 -18.35 -3.09
C ILE A 140 -9.34 -17.81 -1.77
N GLY A 141 -10.15 -16.76 -1.86
CA GLY A 141 -10.79 -16.10 -0.72
C GLY A 141 -10.36 -14.64 -0.57
N GLN A 142 -10.96 -13.97 0.42
CA GLN A 142 -10.69 -12.58 0.71
C GLN A 142 -9.75 -12.47 1.92
N GLY A 143 -8.69 -11.68 1.80
CA GLY A 143 -7.76 -11.47 2.90
C GLY A 143 -6.68 -10.44 2.59
N VAL A 144 -6.11 -9.84 3.65
CA VAL A 144 -5.04 -8.84 3.55
C VAL A 144 -3.84 -9.39 2.78
N PHE A 145 -3.49 -10.66 3.00
CA PHE A 145 -2.37 -11.32 2.33
C PHE A 145 -2.58 -11.45 0.82
N ILE A 146 -3.77 -11.91 0.40
CA ILE A 146 -4.12 -12.06 -1.02
C ILE A 146 -4.12 -10.70 -1.71
N MET A 147 -4.70 -9.68 -1.07
CA MET A 147 -4.67 -8.30 -1.57
C MET A 147 -3.24 -7.78 -1.74
N MET A 148 -2.37 -8.05 -0.77
CA MET A 148 -0.97 -7.63 -0.81
C MET A 148 -0.23 -8.28 -2.00
N ILE A 149 -0.41 -9.57 -2.24
CA ILE A 149 0.16 -10.26 -3.41
C ILE A 149 -0.35 -9.62 -4.71
N LEU A 150 -1.65 -9.43 -4.85
CA LEU A 150 -2.25 -8.83 -6.05
C LEU A 150 -1.66 -7.44 -6.33
N LEU A 151 -1.48 -6.62 -5.30
CA LEU A 151 -0.87 -5.30 -5.43
C LEU A 151 0.63 -5.35 -5.75
N ILE A 152 1.38 -6.32 -5.23
CA ILE A 152 2.79 -6.55 -5.62
C ILE A 152 2.87 -6.83 -7.12
N MET A 153 1.99 -7.69 -7.64
CA MET A 153 1.95 -8.03 -9.06
C MET A 153 1.56 -6.86 -9.97
N LEU A 154 0.92 -5.83 -9.43
CA LEU A 154 0.55 -4.62 -10.17
C LEU A 154 1.68 -3.56 -10.17
N THR A 155 2.35 -3.38 -9.03
CA THR A 155 3.22 -2.21 -8.79
C THR A 155 4.56 -2.24 -9.53
N TRP A 156 5.13 -3.42 -9.78
CA TRP A 156 6.46 -3.53 -10.41
C TRP A 156 6.48 -3.06 -11.87
N VAL A 157 5.38 -3.26 -12.59
CA VAL A 157 5.30 -3.14 -14.06
C VAL A 157 5.62 -1.73 -14.55
N GLY A 158 5.03 -0.72 -13.89
CA GLY A 158 5.30 0.69 -14.21
C GLY A 158 6.74 1.08 -13.92
N LEU A 159 7.34 0.54 -12.85
CA LEU A 159 8.73 0.82 -12.51
C LEU A 159 9.73 0.22 -13.48
N VAL A 160 9.46 -0.96 -14.08
CA VAL A 160 10.35 -1.53 -15.10
C VAL A 160 10.63 -0.52 -16.20
N ARG A 161 9.58 0.11 -16.74
CA ARG A 161 9.70 1.09 -17.83
C ARG A 161 10.45 2.36 -17.40
N ASN A 162 10.16 2.87 -16.21
CA ASN A 162 10.81 4.07 -15.68
C ASN A 162 12.31 3.83 -15.46
N VAL A 163 12.67 2.73 -14.79
CA VAL A 163 14.06 2.40 -14.49
C VAL A 163 14.82 2.05 -15.77
N ARG A 164 14.20 1.32 -16.70
CA ARG A 164 14.78 1.03 -18.03
C ARG A 164 15.15 2.31 -18.77
N ALA A 165 14.27 3.31 -18.79
CA ALA A 165 14.52 4.58 -19.47
C ALA A 165 15.75 5.30 -18.89
N GLU A 166 15.88 5.32 -17.56
CA GLU A 166 17.07 5.86 -16.89
C GLU A 166 18.32 5.05 -17.22
N VAL A 167 18.27 3.73 -17.17
CA VAL A 167 19.41 2.86 -17.46
C VAL A 167 19.92 3.05 -18.89
N LEU A 168 19.01 3.19 -19.87
CA LEU A 168 19.40 3.49 -21.25
C LEU A 168 20.13 4.83 -21.39
N SER A 169 19.80 5.83 -20.55
CA SER A 169 20.50 7.12 -20.51
C SER A 169 21.84 7.03 -19.76
N LEU A 170 21.89 6.29 -18.66
CA LEU A 170 23.06 6.20 -17.79
C LEU A 170 24.15 5.30 -18.39
N LYS A 171 23.78 4.23 -19.12
CA LYS A 171 24.75 3.25 -19.63
C LYS A 171 25.74 3.80 -20.66
N THR A 172 25.42 4.94 -21.26
CA THR A 172 26.27 5.63 -22.25
C THR A 172 27.11 6.76 -21.63
N ARG A 173 27.04 6.97 -20.31
CA ARG A 173 27.82 8.00 -19.61
C ARG A 173 29.28 7.61 -19.44
N ASP A 174 30.16 8.60 -19.49
CA ASP A 174 31.62 8.43 -19.44
C ASP A 174 32.10 7.62 -18.22
N TYR A 175 31.48 7.80 -17.05
CA TYR A 175 31.87 7.07 -15.84
C TYR A 175 31.55 5.56 -15.94
N VAL A 176 30.47 5.17 -16.63
CA VAL A 176 30.13 3.76 -16.88
C VAL A 176 31.10 3.15 -17.90
N LEU A 177 31.40 3.90 -18.97
CA LEU A 177 32.35 3.48 -19.99
C LEU A 177 33.77 3.32 -19.40
N ALA A 178 34.22 4.27 -18.59
CA ALA A 178 35.50 4.19 -17.89
C ALA A 178 35.58 2.98 -16.95
N ALA A 179 34.51 2.70 -16.20
CA ALA A 179 34.44 1.51 -15.34
C ALA A 179 34.50 0.20 -16.15
N ARG A 180 33.84 0.16 -17.32
CA ARG A 180 33.91 -0.99 -18.23
C ARG A 180 35.34 -1.21 -18.77
N VAL A 181 36.02 -0.15 -19.18
CA VAL A 181 37.43 -0.21 -19.63
C VAL A 181 38.36 -0.65 -18.50
N ALA A 182 38.06 -0.26 -17.26
CA ALA A 182 38.78 -0.71 -16.06
C ALA A 182 38.50 -2.19 -15.67
N GLY A 183 37.70 -2.92 -16.46
CA GLY A 183 37.43 -4.35 -16.25
C GLY A 183 36.30 -4.66 -15.26
N ALA A 184 35.39 -3.72 -14.99
CA ALA A 184 34.21 -4.01 -14.18
C ALA A 184 33.30 -5.03 -14.87
N SER A 185 32.83 -6.03 -14.11
CA SER A 185 31.85 -7.01 -14.59
C SER A 185 30.47 -6.37 -14.77
N ASP A 186 29.63 -6.96 -15.62
CA ASP A 186 28.28 -6.46 -15.88
C ASP A 186 27.43 -6.35 -14.60
N ILE A 187 27.55 -7.32 -13.67
CA ILE A 187 26.85 -7.27 -12.37
C ILE A 187 27.25 -6.03 -11.58
N ARG A 188 28.56 -5.71 -11.52
CA ARG A 188 29.09 -4.54 -10.82
C ARG A 188 28.72 -3.22 -11.50
N LEU A 189 28.46 -3.24 -12.81
CA LEU A 189 27.95 -2.07 -13.53
C LEU A 189 26.45 -1.86 -13.30
N MET A 190 25.70 -2.92 -12.99
CA MET A 190 24.25 -2.89 -12.75
C MET A 190 23.87 -2.61 -11.29
N TYR A 191 24.62 -3.15 -10.31
CA TYR A 191 24.33 -3.13 -8.87
C TYR A 191 25.58 -2.81 -8.06
#